data_AF-A0A938N2H0-F1
#
_entry.id   AF-A0A938N2H0-F1
#
_cell.length_a   1.000
_cell.length_b   1.000
_cell.length_c   1.000
_cell.angle_alpha   90.00
_cell.angle_beta   90.00
_cell.angle_gamma   90.00
#
_symmetry.space_group_name_H-M   'P 1'
#
loop_
_entity.id
_entity.type
_entity.pdbx_description
1 polymer ?
#
loop_
_entity_poly.entity_id
_entity_poly.type
_entity_poly.pdbx_seq_one_letter_code
_entity_poly.pdbx_strand_id
1 'polypeptide(L)'
;MRQVPPAGAGRADDPAVAAGGAIAVRPGGGAAGVRPGRGHRCRRRRRGRQDARHGQGRRELGRAQPHPYPAAARTGPHAPGGGAGGQEEGALRAWVLISAVALIAGAARAQTRPDTKVLTCTTAGCHAAEIGHTFLHGPTAVSACDTCHEYHDAAAHTFRLKRPGKQLCEFCHIDKTGREGPFVHDPVAKGECTACHDPHGSETRLLLKKATTRQMCLECHQEAMGGTHRHKPVDEDCLQCHKAHTAPHAKLLTMERRALCLSCHETLGQAIAASSHPHEPAEGDCLQCHRPHAAEHPGVLSQPPKDLCLSCHEEVGTAMSSASHPHSATSDSRACLNCHAAHQSHHVKQLLPDPVKACLECHAKPVQAGGGRVVAAVAEVTDPLAHKHGPINDGDCAACHDVHGGGRGGLLAAPFEQDFYRQYDPTSYALCFTCHDRALVTAQPVAAETAFRDGDRNLHAVHVAKSPQGRSCRACHTTHASRHDKLIADSVQFGQWRLPINFVKTERGGSCGPGCHKPAQYDRGPTPDPPRPAVPRRPG
;
A
#
# COMPACT_ATOMS: atom_id res chain seq x y z
N MET A 1 25.39 52.21 11.37
CA MET A 1 24.69 53.46 11.74
C MET A 1 24.09 54.04 10.46
N ARG A 2 22.77 54.28 10.45
CA ARG A 2 21.96 55.34 9.75
C ARG A 2 22.48 55.85 8.38
N GLN A 3 21.72 56.00 7.29
CA GLN A 3 20.29 56.33 7.11
C GLN A 3 19.94 56.26 5.59
N VAL A 4 18.64 56.21 5.29
CA VAL A 4 17.92 56.17 3.99
C VAL A 4 17.14 57.51 3.85
N PRO A 5 16.39 57.87 2.77
CA PRO A 5 16.59 58.12 1.31
C PRO A 5 16.36 59.64 0.97
N PRO A 6 15.83 60.20 -0.17
CA PRO A 6 14.55 59.87 -0.88
C PRO A 6 14.42 60.08 -2.43
N ALA A 7 13.42 59.37 -2.99
CA ALA A 7 12.33 59.72 -3.93
C ALA A 7 12.47 60.60 -5.21
N GLY A 8 11.80 60.09 -6.28
CA GLY A 8 10.99 60.84 -7.27
C GLY A 8 11.57 60.91 -8.69
N ALA A 9 10.84 61.03 -9.81
CA ALA A 9 9.45 60.82 -10.22
C ALA A 9 9.40 61.15 -11.75
N GLY A 10 8.52 60.52 -12.53
CA GLY A 10 8.16 60.93 -13.91
C GLY A 10 7.47 59.77 -14.65
N ARG A 11 6.13 59.73 -14.77
CA ARG A 11 5.23 60.39 -15.77
C ARG A 11 5.68 60.14 -17.22
N ALA A 12 4.84 59.88 -18.20
CA ALA A 12 3.43 59.53 -18.38
C ALA A 12 3.30 59.26 -19.90
N ASP A 13 2.33 58.46 -20.34
CA ASP A 13 1.45 58.76 -21.50
C ASP A 13 0.58 57.54 -21.87
N ASP A 14 -0.72 57.71 -21.62
CA ASP A 14 -1.88 57.00 -22.18
C ASP A 14 -2.34 57.77 -23.45
N PRO A 15 -3.08 57.20 -24.43
CA PRO A 15 -4.51 56.84 -24.26
C PRO A 15 -4.94 55.62 -25.16
N ALA A 16 -6.16 55.06 -25.23
CA ALA A 16 -7.52 55.48 -24.90
C ALA A 16 -8.47 54.24 -24.78
N VAL A 17 -9.35 54.29 -23.77
CA VAL A 17 -10.80 54.00 -23.69
C VAL A 17 -11.51 53.12 -24.77
N ALA A 18 -12.21 52.07 -24.30
CA ALA A 18 -13.59 51.74 -24.72
C ALA A 18 -14.36 50.95 -23.63
N ALA A 19 -15.62 51.33 -23.42
CA ALA A 19 -16.62 50.90 -22.42
C ALA A 19 -17.05 49.42 -22.54
N GLY A 20 -17.78 48.77 -21.62
CA GLY A 20 -18.50 49.15 -20.39
C GLY A 20 -19.35 47.95 -19.92
N GLY A 21 -19.89 47.99 -18.70
CA GLY A 21 -20.95 47.07 -18.25
C GLY A 21 -20.79 46.52 -16.83
N ALA A 22 -21.14 47.33 -15.83
CA ALA A 22 -21.35 46.88 -14.45
C ALA A 22 -22.83 46.52 -14.22
N ILE A 23 -23.11 45.43 -13.52
CA ILE A 23 -24.41 45.16 -12.90
C ILE A 23 -24.23 44.90 -11.41
N ALA A 24 -25.08 45.58 -10.65
CA ALA A 24 -25.05 45.79 -9.21
C ALA A 24 -25.32 44.55 -8.36
N VAL A 25 -24.70 44.52 -7.18
CA VAL A 25 -24.97 43.61 -6.07
C VAL A 25 -26.10 44.20 -5.20
N ARG A 26 -27.12 43.40 -4.91
CA ARG A 26 -28.04 43.61 -3.77
C ARG A 26 -27.95 42.41 -2.82
N PRO A 27 -28.04 42.61 -1.49
CA PRO A 27 -28.13 41.52 -0.52
C PRO A 27 -29.60 41.19 -0.23
N GLY A 28 -29.90 39.91 -0.04
CA GLY A 28 -31.22 39.43 0.37
C GLY A 28 -31.13 37.97 0.83
N GLY A 29 -31.51 37.72 2.09
CA GLY A 29 -31.43 36.40 2.72
C GLY A 29 -32.46 35.39 2.21
N GLY A 30 -32.31 34.15 2.68
CA GLY A 30 -33.27 33.08 2.46
C GLY A 30 -32.64 31.71 2.62
N ALA A 31 -32.76 31.14 3.82
CA ALA A 31 -32.48 29.73 4.06
C ALA A 31 -33.42 28.85 3.22
N ALA A 32 -32.85 27.92 2.43
CA ALA A 32 -33.63 26.91 1.71
C ALA A 32 -32.84 25.59 1.54
N GLY A 33 -33.27 24.58 2.31
CA GLY A 33 -33.48 23.20 1.88
C GLY A 33 -32.36 22.46 1.13
N VAL A 34 -31.55 21.70 1.88
CA VAL A 34 -30.81 20.55 1.36
C VAL A 34 -31.83 19.47 0.93
N ARG A 35 -31.83 19.12 -0.36
CA ARG A 35 -32.60 18.00 -0.91
C ARG A 35 -31.95 16.67 -0.49
N PRO A 36 -32.69 15.68 0.03
CA PRO A 36 -32.13 14.36 0.27
C PRO A 36 -31.96 13.60 -1.05
N GLY A 37 -30.76 13.03 -1.22
CA GLY A 37 -30.43 12.13 -2.32
C GLY A 37 -31.35 10.91 -2.35
N ARG A 38 -31.62 10.42 -3.56
CA ARG A 38 -32.51 9.29 -3.82
C ARG A 38 -31.98 8.04 -3.10
N GLY A 39 -32.77 7.54 -2.15
CA GLY A 39 -32.50 6.27 -1.47
C GLY A 39 -32.38 5.12 -2.47
N HIS A 40 -31.31 4.33 -2.33
CA HIS A 40 -31.15 3.06 -3.02
C HIS A 40 -32.26 2.11 -2.57
N ARG A 41 -33.23 1.84 -3.46
CA ARG A 41 -34.19 0.76 -3.26
C ARG A 41 -33.46 -0.58 -3.35
N CYS A 42 -33.41 -1.30 -2.23
CA CYS A 42 -32.91 -2.67 -2.16
C CYS A 42 -33.81 -3.59 -3.01
N ARG A 43 -33.36 -3.92 -4.23
CA ARG A 43 -34.00 -4.94 -5.07
C ARG A 43 -33.66 -6.31 -4.49
N ARG A 44 -34.65 -6.97 -3.87
CA ARG A 44 -34.59 -8.42 -3.58
C ARG A 44 -34.37 -9.20 -4.89
N ARG A 45 -33.14 -9.66 -5.16
CA ARG A 45 -32.89 -10.70 -6.15
C ARG A 45 -33.41 -12.03 -5.58
N ARG A 46 -34.52 -12.54 -6.12
CA ARG A 46 -34.91 -13.95 -5.94
C ARG A 46 -33.85 -14.81 -6.65
N ARG A 47 -32.99 -15.50 -5.90
CA ARG A 47 -32.18 -16.59 -6.46
C ARG A 47 -33.08 -17.81 -6.60
N GLY A 48 -33.33 -18.21 -7.85
CA GLY A 48 -33.92 -19.49 -8.19
C GLY A 48 -32.97 -20.62 -7.81
N ARG A 49 -33.52 -21.61 -7.12
CA ARG A 49 -32.89 -22.88 -6.78
C ARG A 49 -32.76 -23.69 -8.07
N GLN A 50 -31.55 -24.04 -8.48
CA GLN A 50 -31.32 -25.05 -9.52
C GLN A 50 -30.61 -26.23 -8.87
N ASP A 51 -31.26 -27.38 -8.99
CA ASP A 51 -30.82 -28.66 -8.46
C ASP A 51 -29.63 -29.19 -9.27
N ALA A 52 -28.48 -29.40 -8.62
CA ALA A 52 -27.33 -30.10 -9.20
C ALA A 52 -27.48 -31.61 -8.96
N ARG A 53 -27.78 -32.35 -10.04
CA ARG A 53 -27.72 -33.81 -10.06
C ARG A 53 -26.27 -34.27 -10.12
N HIS A 54 -25.96 -35.25 -9.28
CA HIS A 54 -24.72 -36.01 -9.26
C HIS A 54 -24.54 -36.80 -10.57
N GLY A 55 -23.33 -36.72 -11.15
CA GLY A 55 -22.86 -37.59 -12.21
C GLY A 55 -21.39 -37.92 -11.99
N GLN A 56 -21.13 -39.11 -11.44
CA GLN A 56 -19.80 -39.70 -11.31
C GLN A 56 -19.24 -40.05 -12.68
N GLY A 57 -17.96 -39.75 -12.92
CA GLY A 57 -17.21 -40.17 -14.10
C GLY A 57 -15.72 -40.21 -13.81
N ARG A 58 -15.24 -41.35 -13.27
CA ARG A 58 -13.82 -41.69 -13.19
C ARG A 58 -13.24 -41.84 -14.61
N ARG A 59 -12.08 -41.23 -14.88
CA ARG A 59 -11.09 -41.76 -15.83
C ARG A 59 -9.68 -41.52 -15.31
N GLU A 60 -9.01 -42.63 -15.03
CA GLU A 60 -7.59 -42.77 -14.76
C GLU A 60 -6.81 -42.72 -16.08
N LEU A 61 -5.82 -41.84 -16.17
CA LEU A 61 -4.60 -41.88 -17.01
C LEU A 61 -3.70 -40.79 -16.36
N GLY A 62 -2.39 -40.88 -16.14
CA GLY A 62 -1.34 -41.77 -16.55
C GLY A 62 -0.06 -41.20 -15.94
N ARG A 63 0.78 -42.07 -15.41
CA ARG A 63 1.98 -41.82 -14.60
C ARG A 63 3.13 -41.32 -15.50
N ALA A 64 3.82 -40.23 -15.12
CA ALA A 64 5.17 -39.93 -15.60
C ALA A 64 5.92 -39.03 -14.60
N GLN A 65 6.92 -39.61 -13.93
CA GLN A 65 8.03 -38.90 -13.28
C GLN A 65 9.19 -38.81 -14.28
N PRO A 66 10.10 -37.83 -14.13
CA PRO A 66 11.51 -38.23 -14.08
C PRO A 66 12.36 -37.48 -13.03
N HIS A 67 13.07 -38.32 -12.28
CA HIS A 67 14.44 -38.24 -11.76
C HIS A 67 15.07 -36.94 -11.19
N PRO A 68 15.67 -37.03 -9.98
CA PRO A 68 16.53 -36.01 -9.39
C PRO A 68 18.01 -36.19 -9.80
N TYR A 69 18.71 -35.08 -10.03
CA TYR A 69 20.18 -35.03 -10.12
C TYR A 69 20.83 -35.07 -8.73
N PRO A 70 21.95 -35.78 -8.51
CA PRO A 70 22.60 -35.87 -7.22
C PRO A 70 23.61 -34.74 -6.96
N ALA A 71 23.64 -34.28 -5.71
CA ALA A 71 24.65 -33.40 -5.15
C ALA A 71 25.97 -34.16 -4.92
N ALA A 72 27.10 -33.54 -5.28
CA ALA A 72 28.43 -34.04 -4.99
C ALA A 72 28.91 -33.48 -3.63
N ALA A 73 29.04 -34.37 -2.65
CA ALA A 73 29.79 -34.13 -1.41
C ALA A 73 31.17 -34.80 -1.52
N ARG A 74 32.24 -34.09 -1.14
CA ARG A 74 33.56 -34.68 -0.85
C ARG A 74 33.87 -34.48 0.63
N THR A 75 34.05 -35.61 1.31
CA THR A 75 34.71 -35.85 2.61
C THR A 75 36.16 -35.33 2.57
N GLY A 76 36.66 -34.52 3.52
CA GLY A 76 37.19 -34.89 4.86
C GLY A 76 38.71 -35.27 4.78
N PRO A 77 39.52 -35.33 5.86
CA PRO A 77 39.36 -34.84 7.25
C PRO A 77 40.64 -34.17 7.83
N HIS A 78 40.54 -33.57 9.03
CA HIS A 78 41.42 -33.75 10.21
C HIS A 78 41.41 -32.54 11.17
N ALA A 79 40.74 -32.73 12.31
CA ALA A 79 41.03 -32.12 13.61
C ALA A 79 42.12 -33.00 14.32
N PRO A 80 42.72 -32.69 15.51
CA PRO A 80 42.20 -31.94 16.68
C PRO A 80 43.24 -30.93 17.25
N GLY A 81 43.09 -30.18 18.35
CA GLY A 81 42.14 -30.08 19.46
C GLY A 81 42.72 -29.17 20.57
N GLY A 82 41.92 -28.91 21.62
CA GLY A 82 42.32 -28.28 22.91
C GLY A 82 42.55 -26.76 22.86
N GLY A 83 42.15 -25.88 23.79
CA GLY A 83 41.74 -25.96 25.20
C GLY A 83 42.18 -24.60 25.79
N ALA A 84 41.25 -23.71 26.16
CA ALA A 84 40.93 -23.28 27.53
C ALA A 84 41.88 -22.25 28.19
N GLY A 85 41.28 -21.18 28.76
CA GLY A 85 41.85 -20.26 29.76
C GLY A 85 42.84 -19.23 29.21
N GLY A 86 42.97 -18.00 29.69
CA GLY A 86 42.55 -17.33 30.91
C GLY A 86 43.39 -16.04 31.00
N GLN A 87 42.86 -15.02 31.68
CA GLN A 87 43.35 -13.65 31.71
C GLN A 87 44.61 -13.42 32.59
N GLU A 88 45.14 -12.19 32.48
CA GLU A 88 45.86 -11.36 33.48
C GLU A 88 47.38 -11.16 33.38
N GLU A 89 47.70 -9.90 33.06
CA GLU A 89 48.64 -8.93 33.66
C GLU A 89 50.07 -9.30 34.09
N GLY A 90 51.02 -8.43 33.71
CA GLY A 90 52.35 -8.36 34.32
C GLY A 90 53.35 -7.48 33.58
N ALA A 91 53.61 -6.30 34.13
CA ALA A 91 54.47 -5.25 33.59
C ALA A 91 55.99 -5.48 33.81
N LEU A 92 56.79 -4.65 33.09
CA LEU A 92 58.10 -4.06 33.45
C LEU A 92 59.37 -4.47 32.67
N ARG A 93 59.89 -3.43 31.98
CA ARG A 93 61.30 -2.96 31.91
C ARG A 93 62.29 -3.62 30.95
N ALA A 94 62.41 -2.95 29.78
CA ALA A 94 63.62 -2.38 29.18
C ALA A 94 64.99 -2.99 29.51
N TRP A 95 65.68 -3.53 28.49
CA TRP A 95 67.10 -3.26 28.21
C TRP A 95 67.33 -3.27 26.69
N VAL A 96 67.98 -2.21 26.23
CA VAL A 96 68.43 -1.95 24.85
C VAL A 96 69.72 -2.72 24.61
N LEU A 97 69.79 -3.54 23.56
CA LEU A 97 71.05 -3.84 22.87
C LEU A 97 70.81 -3.90 21.37
N ILE A 98 71.34 -2.87 20.71
CA ILE A 98 71.40 -2.66 19.27
C ILE A 98 72.33 -3.72 18.68
N SER A 99 71.81 -4.55 17.78
CA SER A 99 72.64 -5.31 16.83
C SER A 99 72.30 -4.83 15.43
N ALA A 100 73.23 -4.08 14.87
CA ALA A 100 73.25 -3.63 13.49
C ALA A 100 73.30 -4.84 12.56
N VAL A 101 72.23 -5.04 11.78
CA VAL A 101 72.30 -5.77 10.51
C VAL A 101 72.16 -4.73 9.42
N ALA A 102 73.23 -4.60 8.65
CA ALA A 102 73.37 -3.69 7.54
C ALA A 102 72.18 -3.81 6.58
N LEU A 103 71.38 -2.75 6.54
CA LEU A 103 70.56 -2.40 5.39
C LEU A 103 71.51 -2.21 4.21
N ILE A 104 71.67 -3.23 3.37
CA ILE A 104 71.99 -2.97 1.97
C ILE A 104 70.73 -2.30 1.41
N ALA A 105 70.71 -0.97 1.55
CA ALA A 105 69.89 -0.11 0.72
C ALA A 105 70.32 -0.37 -0.72
N GLY A 106 69.63 -1.31 -1.37
CA GLY A 106 69.55 -1.35 -2.81
C GLY A 106 68.92 -0.03 -3.20
N ALA A 107 69.77 0.97 -3.50
CA ALA A 107 69.35 2.16 -4.17
C ALA A 107 68.57 1.71 -5.41
N ALA A 108 67.26 1.90 -5.39
CA ALA A 108 66.46 1.89 -6.59
C ALA A 108 67.16 2.88 -7.52
N ARG A 109 67.91 2.35 -8.49
CA ARG A 109 68.52 3.17 -9.52
C ARG A 109 67.36 3.92 -10.15
N ALA A 110 67.34 5.25 -9.98
CA ALA A 110 66.47 6.09 -10.77
C ALA A 110 66.78 5.75 -12.22
N GLN A 111 65.88 5.02 -12.88
CA GLN A 111 66.02 4.66 -14.28
C GLN A 111 66.16 5.99 -15.03
N THR A 112 67.33 6.24 -15.62
CA THR A 112 67.58 7.47 -16.37
C THR A 112 66.60 7.51 -17.53
N ARG A 113 65.77 8.56 -17.60
CA ARG A 113 64.79 8.73 -18.68
C ARG A 113 65.55 8.76 -20.02
N PRO A 114 65.23 7.88 -20.97
CA PRO A 114 65.87 7.88 -22.28
C PRO A 114 65.56 9.18 -23.03
N ASP A 115 66.59 9.81 -23.55
CA ASP A 115 66.60 11.05 -24.34
C ASP A 115 66.35 10.81 -25.85
N THR A 116 66.19 9.54 -26.23
CA THR A 116 65.92 9.07 -27.59
C THR A 116 64.66 8.20 -27.64
N LYS A 117 64.06 8.07 -28.83
CA LYS A 117 62.85 7.28 -29.06
C LYS A 117 63.10 5.82 -28.62
N VAL A 118 62.41 5.37 -27.58
CA VAL A 118 62.48 3.99 -27.11
C VAL A 118 61.74 3.04 -28.05
N LEU A 119 62.28 1.82 -28.23
CA LEU A 119 61.62 0.79 -29.04
C LEU A 119 60.30 0.29 -28.42
N THR A 120 60.12 0.42 -27.11
CA THR A 120 58.92 -0.05 -26.40
C THR A 120 58.56 0.89 -25.26
N CYS A 121 57.28 1.23 -25.10
CA CYS A 121 56.79 2.12 -24.03
C CYS A 121 56.60 1.42 -22.67
N THR A 122 56.71 0.09 -22.62
CA THR A 122 56.22 -0.77 -21.52
C THR A 122 57.33 -1.34 -20.63
N THR A 123 58.57 -0.89 -20.78
CA THR A 123 59.69 -1.34 -19.93
C THR A 123 59.52 -0.91 -18.47
N ALA A 124 60.17 -1.65 -17.56
CA ALA A 124 60.29 -1.26 -16.17
C ALA A 124 60.90 0.16 -16.06
N GLY A 125 60.16 1.08 -15.43
CA GLY A 125 60.49 2.52 -15.35
C GLY A 125 59.69 3.44 -16.28
N CYS A 126 58.90 2.88 -17.21
CA CYS A 126 57.98 3.62 -18.10
C CYS A 126 56.52 3.23 -17.79
N HIS A 127 55.79 2.63 -18.75
CA HIS A 127 54.37 2.26 -18.61
C HIS A 127 54.16 0.75 -18.38
N ALA A 128 55.01 0.12 -17.56
CA ALA A 128 54.89 -1.32 -17.27
C ALA A 128 53.55 -1.69 -16.61
N ALA A 129 52.92 -0.77 -15.88
CA ALA A 129 51.62 -0.97 -15.25
C ALA A 129 50.46 -1.08 -16.27
N GLU A 130 50.53 -0.35 -17.39
CA GLU A 130 49.43 -0.25 -18.37
C GLU A 130 49.21 -1.55 -19.15
N ILE A 131 50.20 -2.45 -19.17
CA ILE A 131 50.09 -3.80 -19.74
C ILE A 131 49.85 -4.89 -18.68
N GLY A 132 49.73 -4.49 -17.40
CA GLY A 132 49.57 -5.42 -16.28
C GLY A 132 48.13 -5.84 -15.99
N HIS A 133 47.14 -5.31 -16.72
CA HIS A 133 45.74 -5.57 -16.46
C HIS A 133 45.28 -6.97 -16.88
N THR A 134 44.32 -7.54 -16.16
CA THR A 134 43.71 -8.84 -16.54
C THR A 134 43.07 -8.80 -17.93
N PHE A 135 42.34 -7.73 -18.26
CA PHE A 135 41.75 -7.52 -19.59
C PHE A 135 42.39 -6.32 -20.26
N LEU A 136 43.28 -6.57 -21.19
CA LEU A 136 43.90 -5.52 -21.99
C LEU A 136 43.01 -5.13 -23.17
N HIS A 137 42.98 -3.84 -23.47
CA HIS A 137 42.40 -3.36 -24.72
C HIS A 137 43.27 -3.83 -25.90
N GLY A 138 42.65 -4.18 -27.03
CA GLY A 138 43.33 -4.79 -28.18
C GLY A 138 44.63 -4.08 -28.61
N PRO A 139 44.61 -2.76 -28.86
CA PRO A 139 45.82 -2.01 -29.20
C PRO A 139 46.91 -2.08 -28.12
N THR A 140 46.54 -2.06 -26.85
CA THR A 140 47.46 -2.19 -25.71
C THR A 140 48.08 -3.57 -25.64
N ALA A 141 47.28 -4.62 -25.85
CA ALA A 141 47.72 -6.03 -25.80
C ALA A 141 48.78 -6.35 -26.86
N VAL A 142 48.77 -5.66 -27.99
CA VAL A 142 49.76 -5.80 -29.07
C VAL A 142 50.82 -4.69 -29.07
N SER A 143 50.89 -3.88 -28.01
CA SER A 143 51.85 -2.77 -27.86
C SER A 143 51.78 -1.71 -28.99
N ALA A 144 50.61 -1.52 -29.60
CA ALA A 144 50.37 -0.53 -30.65
C ALA A 144 50.06 0.87 -30.05
N CYS A 145 50.90 1.33 -29.12
CA CYS A 145 50.69 2.57 -28.35
C CYS A 145 50.57 3.82 -29.24
N ASP A 146 51.27 3.81 -30.37
CA ASP A 146 51.29 4.89 -31.36
C ASP A 146 49.98 4.99 -32.17
N THR A 147 49.06 4.02 -32.04
CA THR A 147 47.71 4.14 -32.64
C THR A 147 46.92 5.27 -31.97
N CYS A 148 47.15 5.47 -30.67
CA CYS A 148 46.44 6.46 -29.87
C CYS A 148 47.33 7.66 -29.50
N HIS A 149 48.61 7.41 -29.21
CA HIS A 149 49.57 8.43 -28.78
C HIS A 149 50.48 8.87 -29.92
N GLU A 150 50.92 10.12 -29.86
CA GLU A 150 52.04 10.61 -30.65
C GLU A 150 53.00 11.39 -29.76
N TYR A 151 54.28 11.35 -30.13
CA TYR A 151 55.31 12.15 -29.48
C TYR A 151 54.99 13.63 -29.62
N HIS A 152 55.01 14.35 -28.50
CA HIS A 152 54.90 15.80 -28.48
C HIS A 152 56.28 16.46 -28.38
N ASP A 153 57.11 15.97 -27.44
CA ASP A 153 58.51 16.38 -27.25
C ASP A 153 59.34 15.14 -26.90
N ALA A 154 60.32 14.82 -27.74
CA ALA A 154 61.21 13.67 -27.55
C ALA A 154 62.21 13.88 -26.41
N ALA A 155 62.71 15.10 -26.22
CA ALA A 155 63.69 15.42 -25.17
C ALA A 155 63.02 15.43 -23.78
N ALA A 156 61.78 15.93 -23.71
CA ALA A 156 60.98 15.91 -22.49
C ALA A 156 60.22 14.60 -22.27
N HIS A 157 60.25 13.67 -23.25
CA HIS A 157 59.52 12.40 -23.22
C HIS A 157 58.00 12.58 -22.99
N THR A 158 57.39 13.56 -23.67
CA THR A 158 55.95 13.85 -23.53
C THR A 158 55.15 13.38 -24.73
N PHE A 159 53.91 12.96 -24.47
CA PHE A 159 53.00 12.41 -25.47
C PHE A 159 51.66 13.13 -25.43
N ARG A 160 50.99 13.19 -26.57
CA ARG A 160 49.60 13.63 -26.69
C ARG A 160 48.77 12.62 -27.44
N LEU A 161 47.46 12.73 -27.35
CA LEU A 161 46.55 11.91 -28.12
C LEU A 161 46.52 12.37 -29.58
N LYS A 162 46.54 11.43 -30.52
CA LYS A 162 46.44 11.70 -31.97
C LYS A 162 45.11 12.35 -32.36
N ARG A 163 44.07 12.18 -31.55
CA ARG A 163 42.74 12.73 -31.76
C ARG A 163 42.14 13.16 -30.42
N PRO A 164 41.37 14.26 -30.37
CA PRO A 164 40.76 14.74 -29.14
C PRO A 164 39.50 13.95 -28.76
N GLY A 165 39.36 13.64 -27.47
CA GLY A 165 38.15 13.07 -26.88
C GLY A 165 37.60 11.85 -27.64
N LYS A 166 36.29 11.85 -27.90
CA LYS A 166 35.61 10.74 -28.59
C LYS A 166 36.13 10.41 -29.98
N GLN A 167 36.70 11.38 -30.71
CA GLN A 167 37.21 11.14 -32.07
C GLN A 167 38.34 10.10 -32.07
N LEU A 168 39.04 9.96 -30.95
CA LEU A 168 40.04 8.90 -30.77
C LEU A 168 39.41 7.51 -30.78
N CYS A 169 38.32 7.35 -30.05
CA CYS A 169 37.60 6.08 -29.94
C CYS A 169 36.84 5.75 -31.23
N GLU A 170 36.14 6.74 -31.79
CA GLU A 170 35.31 6.62 -32.99
C GLU A 170 36.13 6.29 -34.25
N PHE A 171 37.44 6.57 -34.25
CA PHE A 171 38.32 6.17 -35.36
C PHE A 171 38.30 4.66 -35.63
N CYS A 172 38.16 3.84 -34.57
CA CYS A 172 38.04 2.39 -34.68
C CYS A 172 36.64 1.87 -34.29
N HIS A 173 35.97 2.50 -33.32
CA HIS A 173 34.67 2.08 -32.79
C HIS A 173 33.50 2.79 -33.48
N ILE A 174 33.47 2.76 -34.81
CA ILE A 174 32.58 3.58 -35.66
C ILE A 174 31.09 3.36 -35.31
N ASP A 175 30.67 2.12 -35.05
CA ASP A 175 29.27 1.76 -34.71
C ASP A 175 29.14 1.08 -33.33
N LYS A 176 30.16 1.23 -32.47
CA LYS A 176 30.24 0.54 -31.17
C LYS A 176 30.22 1.49 -29.98
N THR A 177 29.97 2.78 -30.22
CA THR A 177 29.89 3.77 -29.15
C THR A 177 28.58 3.67 -28.35
N GLY A 178 27.55 3.00 -28.90
CA GLY A 178 26.24 2.91 -28.26
C GLY A 178 25.55 4.26 -28.13
N ARG A 179 25.83 5.20 -29.05
CA ARG A 179 25.29 6.56 -29.07
C ARG A 179 24.04 6.67 -29.94
N GLU A 180 23.70 5.62 -30.67
CA GLU A 180 22.55 5.58 -31.56
C GLU A 180 21.28 5.26 -30.76
N GLY A 181 20.31 6.19 -30.77
CA GLY A 181 19.01 5.97 -30.16
C GLY A 181 18.40 7.24 -29.59
N PRO A 182 17.13 7.16 -29.15
CA PRO A 182 16.37 8.32 -28.72
C PRO A 182 16.80 8.85 -27.35
N PHE A 183 17.34 7.99 -26.47
CA PHE A 183 17.80 8.39 -25.14
C PHE A 183 19.23 7.92 -24.93
N VAL A 184 20.17 8.86 -25.01
CA VAL A 184 21.60 8.62 -24.82
C VAL A 184 22.00 9.11 -23.43
N HIS A 185 22.81 8.33 -22.74
CA HIS A 185 23.34 8.67 -21.43
C HIS A 185 24.31 9.85 -21.54
N ASP A 186 24.15 10.87 -20.70
CA ASP A 186 24.89 12.14 -20.78
C ASP A 186 26.41 12.02 -20.97
N PRO A 187 27.16 11.20 -20.18
CA PRO A 187 28.61 11.04 -20.38
C PRO A 187 28.93 10.48 -21.78
N VAL A 188 28.10 9.56 -22.26
CA VAL A 188 28.24 8.93 -23.58
C VAL A 188 27.87 9.92 -24.70
N ALA A 189 26.84 10.75 -24.50
CA ALA A 189 26.48 11.82 -25.42
C ALA A 189 27.61 12.85 -25.58
N LYS A 190 28.30 13.20 -24.48
CA LYS A 190 29.45 14.12 -24.46
C LYS A 190 30.74 13.50 -25.00
N GLY A 191 30.79 12.17 -25.10
CA GLY A 191 31.98 11.46 -25.56
C GLY A 191 33.03 11.25 -24.47
N GLU A 192 32.60 11.25 -23.21
CA GLU A 192 33.41 11.01 -22.01
C GLU A 192 33.58 9.51 -21.78
N CYS A 193 34.01 8.76 -22.82
CA CYS A 193 34.13 7.30 -22.78
C CYS A 193 35.00 6.83 -21.61
N THR A 194 36.03 7.61 -21.30
CA THR A 194 37.01 7.35 -20.24
C THR A 194 36.48 7.65 -18.84
N ALA A 195 35.26 8.18 -18.68
CA ALA A 195 34.62 8.27 -17.38
C ALA A 195 34.34 6.88 -16.80
N CYS A 196 34.00 5.91 -17.65
CA CYS A 196 33.67 4.55 -17.23
C CYS A 196 34.66 3.50 -17.75
N HIS A 197 35.20 3.69 -18.96
CA HIS A 197 36.12 2.74 -19.58
C HIS A 197 37.58 3.13 -19.42
N ASP A 198 38.45 2.16 -19.25
CA ASP A 198 39.89 2.33 -19.32
C ASP A 198 40.39 1.98 -20.74
N PRO A 199 40.98 2.92 -21.50
CA PRO A 199 41.42 2.67 -22.86
C PRO A 199 42.68 1.79 -22.95
N HIS A 200 43.39 1.55 -21.83
CA HIS A 200 44.55 0.67 -21.79
C HIS A 200 44.15 -0.76 -21.41
N GLY A 201 43.43 -0.91 -20.31
CA GLY A 201 43.03 -2.20 -19.78
C GLY A 201 42.32 -2.08 -18.44
N SER A 202 41.61 -3.11 -18.00
CA SER A 202 41.10 -3.15 -16.63
C SER A 202 41.02 -4.57 -16.08
N GLU A 203 40.75 -4.68 -14.78
CA GLU A 203 40.53 -5.97 -14.11
C GLU A 203 39.13 -6.56 -14.39
N THR A 204 38.29 -5.83 -15.13
CA THR A 204 36.93 -6.25 -15.46
C THR A 204 36.69 -6.29 -16.97
N ARG A 205 35.75 -7.14 -17.38
CA ARG A 205 35.32 -7.20 -18.77
C ARG A 205 34.78 -5.85 -19.22
N LEU A 206 34.87 -5.61 -20.53
CA LEU A 206 34.48 -4.34 -21.15
C LEU A 206 35.31 -3.15 -20.65
N LEU A 207 36.45 -3.39 -20.01
CA LEU A 207 37.39 -2.36 -19.59
C LEU A 207 36.80 -1.37 -18.59
N LEU A 208 35.90 -1.79 -17.70
CA LEU A 208 35.31 -0.87 -16.73
C LEU A 208 36.32 -0.51 -15.64
N LYS A 209 36.35 0.74 -15.19
CA LYS A 209 37.26 1.21 -14.13
C LYS A 209 36.93 0.70 -12.73
N LYS A 210 35.76 0.09 -12.54
CA LYS A 210 35.32 -0.48 -11.25
C LYS A 210 35.09 -1.97 -11.35
N ALA A 211 35.15 -2.64 -10.20
CA ALA A 211 34.98 -4.08 -10.09
C ALA A 211 33.55 -4.54 -10.42
N THR A 212 32.55 -3.66 -10.23
CA THR A 212 31.14 -3.97 -10.51
C THR A 212 30.43 -2.82 -11.21
N THR A 213 29.42 -3.13 -12.02
CA THR A 213 28.57 -2.11 -12.66
C THR A 213 27.90 -1.21 -11.62
N ARG A 214 27.45 -1.78 -10.50
CA ARG A 214 26.89 -1.01 -9.38
C ARG A 214 27.86 0.04 -8.87
N GLN A 215 29.11 -0.33 -8.58
CA GLN A 215 30.13 0.62 -8.13
C GLN A 215 30.41 1.69 -9.19
N MET A 216 30.40 1.33 -10.47
CA MET A 216 30.54 2.28 -11.57
C MET A 216 29.40 3.31 -11.57
N CYS A 217 28.15 2.85 -11.57
CA CYS A 217 26.98 3.73 -11.61
C CYS A 217 26.90 4.64 -10.37
N LEU A 218 27.27 4.12 -9.20
CA LEU A 218 27.24 4.87 -7.93
C LEU A 218 28.43 5.81 -7.74
N GLU A 219 29.34 5.96 -8.71
CA GLU A 219 30.27 7.10 -8.69
C GLU A 219 29.53 8.42 -8.91
N CYS A 220 28.37 8.39 -9.58
CA CYS A 220 27.57 9.59 -9.86
C CYS A 220 26.10 9.50 -9.41
N HIS A 221 25.52 8.30 -9.31
CA HIS A 221 24.09 8.11 -9.00
C HIS A 221 23.84 7.68 -7.55
N GLN A 222 24.58 8.23 -6.57
CA GLN A 222 24.43 7.86 -5.15
C GLN A 222 23.01 8.11 -4.63
N GLU A 223 22.41 9.23 -5.04
CA GLU A 223 21.07 9.65 -4.61
C GLU A 223 19.97 8.69 -5.04
N ALA A 224 20.20 7.89 -6.09
CA ALA A 224 19.25 6.87 -6.52
C ALA A 224 19.00 5.81 -5.44
N MET A 225 19.90 5.69 -4.46
CA MET A 225 19.86 4.71 -3.38
C MET A 225 19.38 5.28 -2.04
N GLY A 226 18.79 6.49 -2.03
CA GLY A 226 18.25 7.11 -0.82
C GLY A 226 17.04 6.37 -0.28
N GLY A 227 17.10 5.94 0.99
CA GLY A 227 16.03 5.20 1.64
C GLY A 227 16.51 3.98 2.41
N THR A 228 15.84 3.68 3.51
CA THR A 228 16.06 2.44 4.28
C THR A 228 15.51 1.18 3.60
N HIS A 229 14.48 1.32 2.77
CA HIS A 229 13.85 0.21 2.05
C HIS A 229 14.32 0.21 0.60
N ARG A 230 15.19 -0.74 0.25
CA ARG A 230 15.79 -0.86 -1.08
C ARG A 230 15.04 -1.91 -1.90
N HIS A 231 14.79 -1.60 -3.16
CA HIS A 231 14.18 -2.51 -4.11
C HIS A 231 15.22 -3.54 -4.56
N LYS A 232 15.01 -4.82 -4.25
CA LYS A 232 16.04 -5.86 -4.36
C LYS A 232 16.86 -5.86 -5.69
N PRO A 233 16.26 -5.68 -6.89
CA PRO A 233 17.04 -5.68 -8.14
C PRO A 233 18.18 -4.65 -8.18
N VAL A 234 18.07 -3.52 -7.48
CA VAL A 234 19.13 -2.50 -7.46
C VAL A 234 20.35 -2.88 -6.61
N ASP A 235 20.26 -3.97 -5.86
CA ASP A 235 21.38 -4.53 -5.09
C ASP A 235 22.27 -5.42 -5.95
N GLU A 236 21.69 -5.99 -7.00
CA GLU A 236 22.33 -6.98 -7.85
C GLU A 236 22.97 -6.31 -9.07
N ASP A 237 22.16 -5.74 -9.96
CA ASP A 237 22.67 -5.11 -11.18
C ASP A 237 21.72 -4.03 -11.73
N CYS A 238 22.24 -2.82 -11.92
CA CYS A 238 21.52 -1.70 -12.51
C CYS A 238 21.05 -2.00 -13.95
N LEU A 239 21.76 -2.90 -14.66
CA LEU A 239 21.49 -3.19 -16.07
C LEU A 239 20.29 -4.11 -16.31
N GLN A 240 19.69 -4.66 -15.26
CA GLN A 240 18.41 -5.38 -15.39
C GLN A 240 17.31 -4.45 -15.88
N CYS A 241 17.35 -3.18 -15.44
CA CYS A 241 16.36 -2.17 -15.75
C CYS A 241 16.89 -1.09 -16.70
N HIS A 242 18.19 -0.78 -16.64
CA HIS A 242 18.80 0.30 -17.40
C HIS A 242 19.76 -0.18 -18.49
N LYS A 243 19.96 0.62 -19.53
CA LYS A 243 21.07 0.48 -20.48
C LYS A 243 22.11 1.56 -20.23
N ALA A 244 23.38 1.17 -20.11
CA ALA A 244 24.46 2.11 -19.73
C ALA A 244 24.74 3.22 -20.75
N HIS A 245 24.45 2.99 -22.04
CA HIS A 245 24.77 3.94 -23.12
C HIS A 245 23.53 4.57 -23.74
N THR A 246 22.66 3.75 -24.35
CA THR A 246 21.48 4.20 -25.06
C THR A 246 20.33 3.26 -24.79
N ALA A 247 19.11 3.79 -24.73
CA ALA A 247 17.91 2.99 -24.59
C ALA A 247 16.75 3.53 -25.43
N PRO A 248 15.78 2.65 -25.77
CA PRO A 248 14.58 3.07 -26.47
C PRO A 248 13.61 3.88 -25.60
N HIS A 249 13.77 3.86 -24.27
CA HIS A 249 12.88 4.52 -23.31
C HIS A 249 13.62 5.52 -22.43
N ALA A 250 12.89 6.55 -21.99
CA ALA A 250 13.41 7.61 -21.13
C ALA A 250 14.04 7.04 -19.84
N LYS A 251 15.02 7.76 -19.29
CA LYS A 251 15.83 7.30 -18.13
C LYS A 251 16.56 5.98 -18.40
N LEU A 252 16.88 5.74 -19.67
CA LEU A 252 17.65 4.60 -20.15
C LEU A 252 17.01 3.24 -19.87
N LEU A 253 15.68 3.14 -19.79
CA LEU A 253 15.01 1.88 -19.47
C LEU A 253 15.08 0.87 -20.61
N THR A 254 15.26 -0.41 -20.27
CA THR A 254 15.31 -1.54 -21.22
C THR A 254 13.96 -1.80 -21.89
N MET A 255 12.86 -1.44 -21.23
CA MET A 255 11.47 -1.64 -21.67
C MET A 255 10.61 -0.44 -21.26
N GLU A 256 9.37 -0.38 -21.76
CA GLU A 256 8.36 0.56 -21.27
C GLU A 256 8.19 0.37 -19.75
N ARG A 257 8.01 1.46 -19.02
CA ARG A 257 8.10 1.51 -17.54
C ARG A 257 7.16 0.51 -16.86
N ARG A 258 5.88 0.49 -17.25
CA ARG A 258 4.90 -0.43 -16.67
C ARG A 258 5.22 -1.87 -17.05
N ALA A 259 5.53 -2.11 -18.32
CA ALA A 259 5.93 -3.44 -18.80
C ALA A 259 7.18 -3.97 -18.07
N LEU A 260 8.15 -3.10 -17.75
CA LEU A 260 9.35 -3.45 -17.01
C LEU A 260 8.99 -3.95 -15.60
N CYS A 261 8.17 -3.21 -14.86
CA CYS A 261 7.73 -3.63 -13.53
C CYS A 261 6.98 -4.98 -13.58
N LEU A 262 6.05 -5.12 -14.52
CA LEU A 262 5.21 -6.31 -14.66
C LEU A 262 5.94 -7.52 -15.26
N SER A 263 7.13 -7.34 -15.83
CA SER A 263 7.99 -8.45 -16.27
C SER A 263 8.43 -9.35 -15.11
N CYS A 264 8.55 -8.79 -13.91
CA CYS A 264 8.81 -9.54 -12.68
C CYS A 264 7.58 -9.60 -11.76
N HIS A 265 6.77 -8.54 -11.71
CA HIS A 265 5.53 -8.50 -10.91
C HIS A 265 4.32 -9.03 -11.69
N GLU A 266 4.49 -10.15 -12.39
CA GLU A 266 3.48 -10.69 -13.31
C GLU A 266 2.17 -11.01 -12.58
N THR A 267 2.24 -11.67 -11.41
CA THR A 267 1.05 -12.00 -10.60
C THR A 267 0.24 -10.77 -10.21
N LEU A 268 0.91 -9.64 -9.94
CA LEU A 268 0.24 -8.38 -9.65
C LEU A 268 -0.47 -7.85 -10.90
N GLY A 269 0.20 -7.86 -12.04
CA GLY A 269 -0.38 -7.46 -13.32
C GLY A 269 -1.62 -8.29 -13.69
N GLN A 270 -1.54 -9.61 -13.51
CA GLN A 270 -2.67 -10.52 -13.69
C GLN A 270 -3.81 -10.23 -12.71
N ALA A 271 -3.50 -9.96 -11.44
CA ALA A 271 -4.51 -9.65 -10.42
C ALA A 271 -5.23 -8.33 -10.71
N ILE A 272 -4.51 -7.29 -11.16
CA ILE A 272 -5.12 -6.01 -11.57
C ILE A 272 -6.05 -6.24 -12.76
N ALA A 273 -5.56 -6.95 -13.79
CA ALA A 273 -6.34 -7.21 -15.02
C ALA A 273 -7.59 -8.08 -14.79
N ALA A 274 -7.55 -9.00 -13.82
CA ALA A 274 -8.67 -9.88 -13.48
C ALA A 274 -9.67 -9.26 -12.50
N SER A 275 -9.35 -8.08 -11.95
CA SER A 275 -10.15 -7.45 -10.89
C SER A 275 -11.48 -6.91 -11.42
N SER A 276 -12.53 -6.96 -10.59
CA SER A 276 -13.79 -6.26 -10.89
C SER A 276 -13.76 -4.79 -10.50
N HIS A 277 -12.82 -4.41 -9.62
CA HIS A 277 -12.58 -3.04 -9.22
C HIS A 277 -11.06 -2.80 -9.16
N PRO A 278 -10.36 -2.73 -10.32
CA PRO A 278 -8.98 -2.27 -10.33
C PRO A 278 -8.90 -0.85 -9.74
N HIS A 279 -7.81 -0.56 -9.04
CA HIS A 279 -7.55 0.80 -8.58
C HIS A 279 -6.90 1.57 -9.74
N GLU A 280 -7.54 2.62 -10.21
CA GLU A 280 -7.14 3.33 -11.44
C GLU A 280 -5.65 3.75 -11.45
N PRO A 281 -5.07 4.31 -10.37
CA PRO A 281 -3.63 4.61 -10.35
C PRO A 281 -2.72 3.39 -10.54
N ALA A 282 -3.17 2.19 -10.13
CA ALA A 282 -2.42 0.95 -10.30
C ALA A 282 -2.54 0.37 -11.73
N GLU A 283 -3.56 0.78 -12.49
CA GLU A 283 -3.63 0.49 -13.93
C GLU A 283 -2.63 1.34 -14.72
N GLY A 284 -2.33 2.56 -14.22
CA GLY A 284 -1.42 3.51 -14.83
C GLY A 284 0.05 3.38 -14.39
N ASP A 285 0.64 4.51 -14.00
CA ASP A 285 2.06 4.63 -13.65
C ASP A 285 2.32 4.26 -12.18
N CYS A 286 3.05 3.16 -11.97
CA CYS A 286 3.44 2.67 -10.65
C CYS A 286 4.23 3.72 -9.83
N LEU A 287 4.89 4.67 -10.50
CA LEU A 287 5.74 5.66 -9.85
C LEU A 287 5.00 6.82 -9.19
N GLN A 288 3.67 6.89 -9.36
CA GLN A 288 2.84 7.81 -8.57
C GLN A 288 2.95 7.49 -7.07
N CYS A 289 3.10 6.20 -6.75
CA CYS A 289 3.15 5.71 -5.37
C CYS A 289 4.50 5.11 -5.00
N HIS A 290 5.21 4.48 -5.93
CA HIS A 290 6.45 3.76 -5.65
C HIS A 290 7.70 4.50 -6.12
N ARG A 291 8.81 4.36 -5.39
CA ARG A 291 10.16 4.72 -5.82
C ARG A 291 10.90 3.44 -6.22
N PRO A 292 11.35 3.29 -7.47
CA PRO A 292 11.74 1.98 -8.01
C PRO A 292 13.10 1.47 -7.52
N HIS A 293 13.86 2.31 -6.80
CA HIS A 293 15.19 1.97 -6.30
C HIS A 293 15.21 1.85 -4.78
N ALA A 294 14.79 2.90 -4.08
CA ALA A 294 14.73 2.93 -2.63
C ALA A 294 13.75 4.01 -2.14
N ALA A 295 13.20 3.80 -0.95
CA ALA A 295 12.40 4.78 -0.22
C ALA A 295 12.51 4.57 1.29
N GLU A 296 11.97 5.50 2.06
CA GLU A 296 11.93 5.37 3.52
C GLU A 296 10.82 4.45 4.03
N HIS A 297 9.86 4.10 3.18
CA HIS A 297 8.66 3.38 3.58
C HIS A 297 8.61 1.97 2.98
N PRO A 298 8.04 0.99 3.70
CA PRO A 298 7.86 -0.38 3.21
C PRO A 298 7.15 -0.42 1.85
N GLY A 299 7.53 -1.39 1.01
CA GLY A 299 7.03 -1.45 -0.37
C GLY A 299 7.54 -0.32 -1.25
N VAL A 300 8.66 0.31 -0.86
CA VAL A 300 9.30 1.44 -1.55
C VAL A 300 8.33 2.59 -1.85
N LEU A 301 7.43 2.89 -0.92
CA LEU A 301 6.45 3.96 -1.10
C LEU A 301 7.09 5.34 -1.01
N SER A 302 6.61 6.27 -1.84
CA SER A 302 7.09 7.65 -1.88
C SER A 302 6.77 8.45 -0.63
N GLN A 303 5.72 8.06 0.10
CA GLN A 303 5.21 8.67 1.33
C GLN A 303 4.63 7.58 2.25
N PRO A 304 4.40 7.87 3.55
CA PRO A 304 3.67 6.96 4.44
C PRO A 304 2.27 6.64 3.87
N PRO A 305 1.71 5.44 4.08
CA PRO A 305 0.44 5.04 3.47
C PRO A 305 -0.71 6.04 3.67
N LYS A 306 -0.84 6.60 4.88
CA LYS A 306 -1.85 7.61 5.18
C LYS A 306 -1.71 8.84 4.28
N ASP A 307 -0.54 9.46 4.28
CA ASP A 307 -0.30 10.70 3.54
C ASP A 307 -0.38 10.47 2.03
N LEU A 308 0.13 9.33 1.57
CA LEU A 308 0.06 8.92 0.17
C LEU A 308 -1.38 8.75 -0.33
N CYS A 309 -2.23 8.07 0.43
CA CYS A 309 -3.63 7.89 0.02
C CYS A 309 -4.39 9.23 0.11
N LEU A 310 -4.14 10.02 1.15
CA LEU A 310 -4.85 11.27 1.39
C LEU A 310 -4.42 12.40 0.45
N SER A 311 -3.30 12.27 -0.27
CA SER A 311 -2.93 13.24 -1.32
C SER A 311 -3.88 13.24 -2.52
N CYS A 312 -4.70 12.21 -2.66
CA CYS A 312 -5.78 12.16 -3.66
C CYS A 312 -7.16 11.99 -3.02
N HIS A 313 -7.26 11.33 -1.86
CA HIS A 313 -8.51 11.12 -1.13
C HIS A 313 -8.76 12.20 -0.04
N GLU A 314 -8.69 13.46 -0.43
CA GLU A 314 -8.75 14.62 0.48
C GLU A 314 -10.05 14.68 1.31
N GLU A 315 -11.18 14.30 0.72
CA GLU A 315 -12.47 14.24 1.41
C GLU A 315 -12.45 13.27 2.60
N VAL A 316 -11.80 12.11 2.41
CA VAL A 316 -11.62 11.13 3.48
C VAL A 316 -10.71 11.70 4.57
N GLY A 317 -9.63 12.39 4.17
CA GLY A 317 -8.72 13.06 5.10
C GLY A 317 -9.41 14.13 5.94
N THR A 318 -10.32 14.89 5.31
CA THR A 318 -11.14 15.91 5.98
C THR A 318 -12.11 15.29 6.97
N ALA A 319 -12.79 14.20 6.59
CA ALA A 319 -13.69 13.46 7.48
C ALA A 319 -12.93 12.86 8.68
N MET A 320 -11.75 12.28 8.45
CA MET A 320 -10.88 11.74 9.50
C MET A 320 -10.41 12.83 10.47
N SER A 321 -9.99 13.98 9.96
CA SER A 321 -9.42 15.07 10.77
C SER A 321 -10.48 15.84 11.56
N SER A 322 -11.71 15.88 11.07
CA SER A 322 -12.85 16.52 11.75
C SER A 322 -13.61 15.57 12.69
N ALA A 323 -13.25 14.28 12.72
CA ALA A 323 -13.92 13.29 13.54
C ALA A 323 -13.69 13.54 15.03
N SER A 324 -14.78 13.69 15.79
CA SER A 324 -14.71 13.74 17.26
C SER A 324 -14.36 12.39 17.87
N HIS A 325 -14.62 11.30 17.14
CA HIS A 325 -14.27 9.94 17.51
C HIS A 325 -13.43 9.33 16.38
N PRO A 326 -12.09 9.43 16.44
CA PRO A 326 -11.23 8.86 15.43
C PRO A 326 -11.22 7.33 15.53
N HIS A 327 -11.06 6.67 14.39
CA HIS A 327 -10.77 5.24 14.35
C HIS A 327 -9.25 5.03 14.31
N SER A 328 -8.65 4.49 15.37
CA SER A 328 -7.18 4.39 15.47
C SER A 328 -6.54 3.58 14.33
N ALA A 329 -7.27 2.60 13.76
CA ALA A 329 -6.81 1.80 12.63
C ALA A 329 -6.54 2.63 11.36
N THR A 330 -7.04 3.86 11.25
CA THR A 330 -6.75 4.74 10.11
C THR A 330 -5.53 5.62 10.29
N SER A 331 -4.86 5.54 11.44
CA SER A 331 -3.72 6.41 11.79
C SER A 331 -2.48 5.65 12.27
N ASP A 332 -2.50 4.32 12.28
CA ASP A 332 -1.29 3.53 12.51
C ASP A 332 -0.39 3.47 11.26
N SER A 333 0.70 2.70 11.32
CA SER A 333 1.67 2.61 10.22
C SER A 333 1.11 2.00 8.93
N ARG A 334 0.09 1.14 9.02
CA ARG A 334 -0.60 0.56 7.86
C ARG A 334 -1.77 1.42 7.40
N ALA A 335 -2.40 2.16 8.32
CA ALA A 335 -3.49 3.10 8.09
C ALA A 335 -4.57 2.51 7.16
N CYS A 336 -4.70 3.07 5.95
CA CYS A 336 -5.67 2.65 4.94
C CYS A 336 -5.52 1.17 4.56
N LEU A 337 -4.28 0.64 4.56
CA LEU A 337 -3.95 -0.73 4.18
C LEU A 337 -4.34 -1.79 5.24
N ASN A 338 -4.93 -1.36 6.35
CA ASN A 338 -5.58 -2.27 7.30
C ASN A 338 -6.87 -2.86 6.72
N CYS A 339 -7.58 -2.09 5.89
CA CYS A 339 -8.87 -2.49 5.34
C CYS A 339 -8.91 -2.46 3.81
N HIS A 340 -8.01 -1.71 3.17
CA HIS A 340 -8.01 -1.51 1.72
C HIS A 340 -6.89 -2.26 1.00
N ALA A 341 -7.18 -2.70 -0.22
CA ALA A 341 -6.23 -3.22 -1.19
C ALA A 341 -5.83 -2.10 -2.17
N ALA A 342 -4.58 -1.62 -2.09
CA ALA A 342 -4.13 -0.43 -2.82
C ALA A 342 -4.07 -0.56 -4.35
N HIS A 343 -4.07 -1.79 -4.89
CA HIS A 343 -3.92 -2.00 -6.33
C HIS A 343 -5.21 -2.44 -7.02
N GLN A 344 -6.00 -3.28 -6.36
CA GLN A 344 -7.19 -3.88 -6.94
C GLN A 344 -8.03 -4.56 -5.87
N SER A 345 -9.32 -4.67 -6.11
CA SER A 345 -10.22 -5.47 -5.27
C SER A 345 -11.39 -6.08 -6.04
N HIS A 346 -11.89 -7.21 -5.55
CA HIS A 346 -13.19 -7.73 -5.96
C HIS A 346 -14.37 -7.13 -5.20
N HIS A 347 -14.10 -6.19 -4.29
CA HIS A 347 -15.09 -5.45 -3.51
C HIS A 347 -15.05 -3.97 -3.85
N VAL A 348 -16.21 -3.32 -3.76
CA VAL A 348 -16.31 -1.87 -3.94
C VAL A 348 -15.45 -1.12 -2.92
N LYS A 349 -15.03 0.10 -3.26
CA LYS A 349 -14.20 0.96 -2.39
C LYS A 349 -12.85 0.31 -2.03
N GLN A 350 -12.33 -0.58 -2.88
CA GLN A 350 -11.01 -1.19 -2.70
C GLN A 350 -10.84 -1.93 -1.37
N LEU A 351 -11.89 -2.56 -0.83
CA LEU A 351 -11.75 -3.32 0.43
C LEU A 351 -10.93 -4.59 0.23
N LEU A 352 -10.27 -5.10 1.28
CA LEU A 352 -9.56 -6.38 1.23
C LEU A 352 -10.50 -7.54 0.82
N PRO A 353 -9.98 -8.66 0.28
CA PRO A 353 -10.80 -9.76 -0.24
C PRO A 353 -11.81 -10.37 0.75
N ASP A 354 -11.58 -10.22 2.04
CA ASP A 354 -12.53 -10.61 3.10
C ASP A 354 -12.75 -9.41 4.05
N PRO A 355 -13.68 -8.48 3.70
CA PRO A 355 -13.87 -7.24 4.45
C PRO A 355 -14.32 -7.48 5.89
N VAL A 356 -15.15 -8.49 6.11
CA VAL A 356 -15.64 -8.85 7.45
C VAL A 356 -14.49 -9.38 8.30
N LYS A 357 -13.69 -10.30 7.74
CA LYS A 357 -12.52 -10.80 8.45
C LYS A 357 -11.53 -9.69 8.77
N ALA A 358 -11.31 -8.73 7.86
CA ALA A 358 -10.44 -7.59 8.12
C ALA A 358 -10.88 -6.80 9.37
N CYS A 359 -12.20 -6.61 9.56
CA CYS A 359 -12.72 -5.99 10.78
C CYS A 359 -12.49 -6.89 12.01
N LEU A 360 -12.77 -8.19 11.88
CA LEU A 360 -12.75 -9.15 12.99
C LEU A 360 -11.35 -9.56 13.45
N GLU A 361 -10.31 -9.33 12.64
CA GLU A 361 -8.92 -9.48 13.07
C GLU A 361 -8.63 -8.69 14.35
N CYS A 362 -9.27 -7.53 14.51
CA CYS A 362 -9.23 -6.73 15.73
C CYS A 362 -10.51 -6.86 16.57
N HIS A 363 -11.69 -6.78 15.96
CA HIS A 363 -12.96 -6.63 16.67
C HIS A 363 -13.58 -7.94 17.17
N ALA A 364 -12.98 -9.11 16.90
CA ALA A 364 -13.39 -10.36 17.54
C ALA A 364 -13.04 -10.42 19.04
N LYS A 365 -12.27 -9.45 19.55
CA LYS A 365 -11.88 -9.33 20.96
C LYS A 365 -12.04 -7.87 21.42
N PRO A 366 -12.07 -7.60 22.73
CA PRO A 366 -12.11 -6.23 23.22
C PRO A 366 -10.86 -5.46 22.75
N VAL A 367 -11.07 -4.27 22.18
CA VAL A 367 -10.00 -3.43 21.63
C VAL A 367 -9.77 -2.23 22.54
N GLN A 368 -8.52 -1.96 22.89
CA GLN A 368 -8.15 -0.75 23.61
C GLN A 368 -8.15 0.44 22.64
N ALA A 369 -9.02 1.41 22.88
CA ALA A 369 -9.04 2.68 22.17
C ALA A 369 -8.34 3.78 22.99
N GLY A 370 -8.00 4.88 22.33
CA GLY A 370 -7.38 6.04 22.98
C GLY A 370 -8.21 6.54 24.18
N GLY A 371 -7.51 7.04 25.20
CA GLY A 371 -8.13 7.55 26.43
C GLY A 371 -8.59 6.47 27.41
N GLY A 372 -8.03 5.25 27.35
CA GLY A 372 -8.35 4.15 28.26
C GLY A 372 -9.72 3.50 28.02
N ARG A 373 -10.39 3.84 26.92
CA ARG A 373 -11.70 3.30 26.55
C ARG A 373 -11.55 1.92 25.93
N VAL A 374 -12.33 0.95 26.41
CA VAL A 374 -12.39 -0.38 25.80
C VAL A 374 -13.59 -0.46 24.85
N VAL A 375 -13.34 -0.79 23.59
CA VAL A 375 -14.37 -1.15 22.61
C VAL A 375 -14.69 -2.63 22.80
N ALA A 376 -15.97 -2.95 23.04
CA ALA A 376 -16.40 -4.33 23.21
C ALA A 376 -16.15 -5.17 21.94
N ALA A 377 -15.88 -6.46 22.14
CA ALA A 377 -15.83 -7.42 21.04
C ALA A 377 -17.20 -7.58 20.40
N VAL A 378 -17.22 -7.92 19.11
CA VAL A 378 -18.42 -8.36 18.38
C VAL A 378 -18.30 -9.83 17.97
N ALA A 379 -17.72 -10.66 18.83
CA ALA A 379 -17.42 -12.06 18.55
C ALA A 379 -18.66 -12.87 18.16
N GLU A 380 -19.85 -12.48 18.62
CA GLU A 380 -21.12 -13.12 18.28
C GLU A 380 -21.41 -13.19 16.79
N VAL A 381 -20.84 -12.29 15.97
CA VAL A 381 -21.03 -12.33 14.51
C VAL A 381 -20.28 -13.49 13.84
N THR A 382 -19.37 -14.13 14.56
CA THR A 382 -18.63 -15.32 14.08
C THR A 382 -19.38 -16.62 14.33
N ASP A 383 -20.40 -16.63 15.20
CA ASP A 383 -21.19 -17.82 15.50
C ASP A 383 -22.01 -18.24 14.25
N PRO A 384 -21.78 -19.43 13.68
CA PRO A 384 -22.50 -19.90 12.50
C PRO A 384 -23.98 -20.19 12.79
N LEU A 385 -24.35 -20.36 14.07
CA LEU A 385 -25.73 -20.60 14.51
C LEU A 385 -26.46 -19.30 14.87
N ALA A 386 -25.77 -18.17 14.95
CA ALA A 386 -26.40 -16.90 15.28
C ALA A 386 -27.17 -16.35 14.08
N HIS A 387 -28.37 -15.84 14.36
CA HIS A 387 -29.06 -14.92 13.48
C HIS A 387 -28.30 -13.60 13.47
N LYS A 388 -27.90 -13.15 12.28
CA LYS A 388 -27.15 -11.90 12.08
C LYS A 388 -28.06 -10.81 11.54
N HIS A 389 -27.79 -9.57 11.91
CA HIS A 389 -28.45 -8.42 11.29
C HIS A 389 -28.13 -8.37 9.79
N GLY A 390 -29.07 -7.94 8.95
CA GLY A 390 -28.97 -8.04 7.48
C GLY A 390 -27.64 -7.53 6.90
N PRO A 391 -27.30 -6.24 7.09
CA PRO A 391 -25.99 -5.69 6.74
C PRO A 391 -24.77 -6.52 7.19
N ILE A 392 -24.81 -7.11 8.39
CA ILE A 392 -23.69 -7.93 8.89
C ILE A 392 -23.63 -9.29 8.19
N ASN A 393 -24.79 -9.87 7.90
CA ASN A 393 -24.88 -11.07 7.09
C ASN A 393 -24.37 -10.85 5.66
N ASP A 394 -24.54 -9.64 5.14
CA ASP A 394 -24.03 -9.20 3.84
C ASP A 394 -22.57 -8.71 3.90
N GLY A 395 -21.99 -8.64 5.10
CA GLY A 395 -20.62 -8.21 5.35
C GLY A 395 -20.37 -6.70 5.26
N ASP A 396 -21.42 -5.89 5.28
CA ASP A 396 -21.38 -4.44 5.19
C ASP A 396 -21.44 -3.78 6.58
N CYS A 397 -20.33 -3.84 7.32
CA CYS A 397 -20.21 -3.16 8.61
C CYS A 397 -20.33 -1.62 8.47
N ALA A 398 -19.91 -1.07 7.32
CA ALA A 398 -19.93 0.35 7.05
C ALA A 398 -21.35 0.91 6.80
N ALA A 399 -22.36 0.04 6.62
CA ALA A 399 -23.76 0.47 6.56
C ALA A 399 -24.23 1.18 7.84
N CYS A 400 -23.63 0.85 8.98
CA CYS A 400 -23.97 1.44 10.27
C CYS A 400 -22.82 2.20 10.91
N HIS A 401 -21.59 2.01 10.43
CA HIS A 401 -20.39 2.58 11.01
C HIS A 401 -19.65 3.54 10.08
N ASP A 402 -19.27 4.70 10.61
CA ASP A 402 -18.31 5.65 10.04
C ASP A 402 -16.88 5.15 10.28
N VAL A 403 -16.48 4.11 9.54
CA VAL A 403 -15.25 3.33 9.77
C VAL A 403 -13.95 4.11 9.62
N HIS A 404 -13.98 5.33 9.06
CA HIS A 404 -12.79 6.19 8.98
C HIS A 404 -12.60 7.07 10.23
N GLY A 405 -13.64 7.18 11.07
CA GLY A 405 -13.77 8.17 12.12
C GLY A 405 -15.12 8.88 11.96
N GLY A 406 -15.77 9.18 13.07
CA GLY A 406 -17.13 9.73 13.04
C GLY A 406 -17.40 10.72 14.15
N GLY A 407 -18.59 11.35 14.06
CA GLY A 407 -19.04 12.33 15.05
C GLY A 407 -19.55 11.70 16.35
N ARG A 408 -19.66 10.37 16.42
CA ARG A 408 -20.37 9.64 17.47
C ARG A 408 -19.55 8.49 18.04
N GLY A 409 -19.77 8.21 19.32
CA GLY A 409 -19.23 7.03 19.98
C GLY A 409 -19.63 5.73 19.26
N GLY A 410 -18.73 4.74 19.27
CA GLY A 410 -18.93 3.50 18.50
C GLY A 410 -18.86 3.69 16.98
N LEU A 411 -18.42 4.87 16.51
CA LEU A 411 -18.34 5.22 15.10
C LEU A 411 -19.68 5.06 14.39
N LEU A 412 -20.79 5.42 15.01
CA LEU A 412 -22.11 5.22 14.42
C LEU A 412 -22.44 6.30 13.39
N ALA A 413 -22.87 5.89 12.20
CA ALA A 413 -23.20 6.76 11.07
C ALA A 413 -24.41 7.69 11.33
N ALA A 414 -25.26 7.32 12.28
CA ALA A 414 -26.41 8.11 12.68
C ALA A 414 -26.71 7.88 14.18
N PRO A 415 -27.52 8.76 14.82
CA PRO A 415 -27.94 8.55 16.20
C PRO A 415 -28.58 7.19 16.43
N PHE A 416 -28.16 6.54 17.51
CA PHE A 416 -28.75 5.33 18.05
C PHE A 416 -28.68 5.38 19.58
N GLU A 417 -29.85 5.31 20.22
CA GLU A 417 -29.97 5.35 21.67
C GLU A 417 -29.28 4.15 22.34
N GLN A 418 -28.37 4.44 23.27
CA GLN A 418 -27.62 3.43 23.99
C GLN A 418 -28.20 3.18 25.39
N ASP A 419 -28.95 4.14 25.94
CA ASP A 419 -29.56 4.03 27.25
C ASP A 419 -30.68 2.99 27.27
N PHE A 420 -30.85 2.33 28.42
CA PHE A 420 -31.87 1.29 28.59
C PHE A 420 -33.29 1.90 28.59
N TYR A 421 -33.47 2.99 29.34
CA TYR A 421 -34.72 3.73 29.42
C TYR A 421 -34.58 5.08 28.73
N ARG A 422 -35.45 5.34 27.75
CA ARG A 422 -35.55 6.61 27.06
C ARG A 422 -36.96 6.80 26.53
N GLN A 423 -37.51 8.00 26.71
CA GLN A 423 -38.74 8.37 26.03
C GLN A 423 -38.53 8.29 24.51
N TYR A 424 -39.51 7.74 23.80
CA TYR A 424 -39.41 7.57 22.36
C TYR A 424 -39.23 8.91 21.65
N ASP A 425 -38.15 9.00 20.89
CA ASP A 425 -37.85 10.07 19.95
C ASP A 425 -37.36 9.41 18.65
N PRO A 426 -38.05 9.64 17.51
CA PRO A 426 -37.63 9.06 16.24
C PRO A 426 -36.23 9.49 15.79
N THR A 427 -35.72 10.64 16.27
CA THR A 427 -34.38 11.11 15.94
C THR A 427 -33.29 10.31 16.66
N SER A 428 -33.55 9.83 17.88
CA SER A 428 -32.63 8.98 18.66
C SER A 428 -32.40 7.60 18.03
N TYR A 429 -33.28 7.15 17.12
CA TYR A 429 -33.17 5.88 16.40
C TYR A 429 -32.99 6.09 14.90
N ALA A 430 -32.50 7.26 14.49
CA ALA A 430 -32.32 7.60 13.09
C ALA A 430 -31.52 6.53 12.32
N LEU A 431 -30.51 5.91 12.97
CA LEU A 431 -29.75 4.81 12.38
C LEU A 431 -30.62 3.61 12.01
N CYS A 432 -31.49 3.16 12.92
CA CYS A 432 -32.37 2.01 12.70
C CYS A 432 -33.40 2.30 11.61
N PHE A 433 -33.95 3.52 11.62
CA PHE A 433 -35.00 3.95 10.70
C PHE A 433 -34.50 4.33 9.30
N THR A 434 -33.20 4.16 9.02
CA THR A 434 -32.71 4.15 7.63
C THR A 434 -33.26 2.96 6.84
N CYS A 435 -33.54 1.85 7.54
CA CYS A 435 -33.97 0.58 6.93
C CYS A 435 -35.28 0.04 7.52
N HIS A 436 -35.57 0.29 8.80
CA HIS A 436 -36.79 -0.15 9.46
C HIS A 436 -37.89 0.92 9.38
N ASP A 437 -39.14 0.51 9.16
CA ASP A 437 -40.27 1.43 9.18
C ASP A 437 -40.56 1.88 10.63
N ARG A 438 -40.83 3.17 10.80
CA ARG A 438 -41.25 3.75 12.09
C ARG A 438 -42.61 3.20 12.54
N ALA A 439 -43.44 2.77 11.60
CA ALA A 439 -44.71 2.09 11.85
C ALA A 439 -44.56 0.89 12.79
N LEU A 440 -43.37 0.27 12.86
CA LEU A 440 -43.04 -0.79 13.81
C LEU A 440 -43.41 -0.42 15.26
N VAL A 441 -43.16 0.83 15.67
CA VAL A 441 -43.37 1.30 17.05
C VAL A 441 -44.52 2.29 17.19
N THR A 442 -45.04 2.84 16.08
CA THR A 442 -46.09 3.88 16.12
C THR A 442 -47.47 3.40 15.65
N ALA A 443 -47.57 2.38 14.79
CA ALA A 443 -48.83 2.03 14.14
C ALA A 443 -49.87 1.48 15.14
N GLN A 444 -51.11 1.96 14.98
CA GLN A 444 -52.33 1.49 15.63
C GLN A 444 -53.54 1.63 14.67
N PRO A 445 -54.26 0.55 14.32
CA PRO A 445 -53.95 -0.86 14.61
C PRO A 445 -52.69 -1.34 13.86
N VAL A 446 -52.22 -2.53 14.19
CA VAL A 446 -50.86 -3.00 13.88
C VAL A 446 -50.54 -2.95 12.38
N ALA A 447 -49.42 -2.31 12.02
CA ALA A 447 -48.84 -2.49 10.69
C ALA A 447 -48.50 -3.98 10.49
N ALA A 448 -48.86 -4.55 9.34
CA ALA A 448 -48.64 -5.97 9.01
C ALA A 448 -47.18 -6.44 9.20
N GLU A 449 -46.25 -5.51 9.36
CA GLU A 449 -44.81 -5.71 9.53
C GLU A 449 -44.38 -6.22 10.91
N THR A 450 -45.16 -6.01 12.00
CA THR A 450 -44.75 -6.46 13.33
C THR A 450 -45.49 -7.68 13.85
N ALA A 451 -44.78 -8.82 13.87
CA ALA A 451 -45.26 -10.07 14.47
C ALA A 451 -45.25 -10.05 16.01
N PHE A 452 -44.83 -8.94 16.64
CA PHE A 452 -44.89 -8.74 18.09
C PHE A 452 -46.15 -7.93 18.44
N ARG A 453 -47.28 -8.64 18.41
CA ARG A 453 -48.61 -8.10 18.70
C ARG A 453 -49.45 -9.12 19.47
N ASP A 454 -50.39 -8.61 20.27
CA ASP A 454 -51.41 -9.38 20.96
C ASP A 454 -52.78 -8.99 20.42
N GLY A 455 -53.41 -9.85 19.61
CA GLY A 455 -54.47 -9.41 18.69
C GLY A 455 -54.02 -8.20 17.86
N ASP A 456 -54.82 -7.13 17.87
CA ASP A 456 -54.50 -5.87 17.16
C ASP A 456 -53.65 -4.88 17.98
N ARG A 457 -53.16 -5.30 19.16
CA ARG A 457 -52.32 -4.45 20.00
C ARG A 457 -50.85 -4.58 19.60
N ASN A 458 -50.27 -3.52 19.04
CA ASN A 458 -48.84 -3.44 18.78
C ASN A 458 -48.05 -3.39 20.10
N LEU A 459 -47.30 -4.47 20.41
CA LEU A 459 -46.56 -4.57 21.67
C LEU A 459 -45.24 -3.78 21.64
N HIS A 460 -44.65 -3.51 20.47
CA HIS A 460 -43.51 -2.57 20.39
C HIS A 460 -43.94 -1.17 20.84
N ALA A 461 -45.11 -0.71 20.41
CA ALA A 461 -45.64 0.59 20.81
C ALA A 461 -45.82 0.69 22.33
N VAL A 462 -46.22 -0.39 23.01
CA VAL A 462 -46.38 -0.43 24.47
C VAL A 462 -45.04 -0.22 25.18
N HIS A 463 -43.97 -0.88 24.70
CA HIS A 463 -42.68 -0.87 25.38
C HIS A 463 -41.82 0.34 25.04
N VAL A 464 -41.89 0.82 23.80
CA VAL A 464 -41.03 1.89 23.30
C VAL A 464 -41.76 3.24 23.36
N ALA A 465 -42.90 3.36 22.69
CA ALA A 465 -43.52 4.66 22.40
C ALA A 465 -44.52 5.14 23.45
N LYS A 466 -45.26 4.24 24.10
CA LYS A 466 -46.39 4.58 24.98
C LYS A 466 -46.08 4.49 26.47
N SER A 467 -44.93 3.96 26.86
CA SER A 467 -44.52 3.87 28.26
C SER A 467 -43.93 5.20 28.74
N PRO A 468 -44.32 5.72 29.93
CA PRO A 468 -43.66 6.87 30.55
C PRO A 468 -42.15 6.66 30.74
N GLN A 469 -41.74 5.40 30.91
CA GLN A 469 -40.35 4.94 30.84
C GLN A 469 -40.21 4.02 29.62
N GLY A 470 -40.17 4.63 28.43
CA GLY A 470 -39.91 3.92 27.18
C GLY A 470 -38.61 3.12 27.27
N ARG A 471 -38.60 1.92 26.69
CA ARG A 471 -37.40 1.09 26.56
C ARG A 471 -36.81 1.29 25.19
N SER A 472 -35.48 1.38 25.13
CA SER A 472 -34.80 1.40 23.83
C SER A 472 -34.84 0.04 23.15
N CYS A 473 -34.57 0.02 21.85
CA CYS A 473 -34.47 -1.24 21.09
C CYS A 473 -33.48 -2.22 21.74
N ARG A 474 -32.40 -1.71 22.36
CA ARG A 474 -31.36 -2.50 23.05
C ARG A 474 -31.84 -3.18 24.33
N ALA A 475 -32.97 -2.76 24.88
CA ALA A 475 -33.55 -3.40 26.06
C ALA A 475 -34.05 -4.82 25.76
N CYS A 476 -34.24 -5.17 24.49
CA CYS A 476 -34.66 -6.50 24.07
C CYS A 476 -33.84 -7.07 22.91
N HIS A 477 -33.22 -6.25 22.07
CA HIS A 477 -32.52 -6.69 20.87
C HIS A 477 -31.00 -6.48 20.96
N THR A 478 -30.23 -7.42 20.41
CA THR A 478 -28.85 -7.17 20.03
C THR A 478 -28.82 -6.49 18.66
N THR A 479 -27.79 -5.68 18.41
CA THR A 479 -27.65 -4.96 17.13
C THR A 479 -26.89 -5.76 16.09
N HIS A 480 -26.02 -6.68 16.51
CA HIS A 480 -25.14 -7.42 15.61
C HIS A 480 -25.67 -8.82 15.28
N ALA A 481 -25.73 -9.68 16.29
CA ALA A 481 -26.17 -11.05 16.15
C ALA A 481 -26.79 -11.58 17.46
N SER A 482 -27.70 -12.55 17.35
CA SER A 482 -28.25 -13.28 18.48
C SER A 482 -28.56 -14.73 18.10
N ARG A 483 -28.63 -15.61 19.08
CA ARG A 483 -29.12 -16.99 18.90
C ARG A 483 -30.62 -17.08 18.69
N HIS A 484 -31.36 -16.00 18.99
CA HIS A 484 -32.80 -15.95 18.80
C HIS A 484 -33.19 -15.20 17.51
N ASP A 485 -34.30 -15.63 16.92
CA ASP A 485 -34.92 -14.96 15.77
C ASP A 485 -35.20 -13.48 16.08
N LYS A 486 -35.15 -12.64 15.05
CA LYS A 486 -35.28 -11.18 15.15
C LYS A 486 -34.31 -10.53 16.13
N LEU A 487 -33.14 -11.13 16.35
CA LEU A 487 -32.06 -10.58 17.16
C LEU A 487 -32.44 -10.32 18.61
N ILE A 488 -33.40 -11.07 19.16
CA ILE A 488 -33.81 -10.92 20.56
C ILE A 488 -32.65 -11.39 21.44
N ALA A 489 -32.26 -10.61 22.43
CA ALA A 489 -31.14 -10.92 23.31
C ALA A 489 -31.52 -11.99 24.35
N ASP A 490 -30.59 -12.90 24.67
CA ASP A 490 -30.76 -13.85 25.78
C ASP A 490 -30.88 -13.09 27.11
N SER A 491 -30.04 -12.06 27.27
CA SER A 491 -30.03 -11.14 28.40
C SER A 491 -29.53 -9.76 27.99
N VAL A 492 -29.87 -8.75 28.79
CA VAL A 492 -29.47 -7.36 28.57
C VAL A 492 -28.83 -6.78 29.83
N GLN A 493 -27.89 -5.86 29.65
CA GLN A 493 -27.24 -5.20 30.78
C GLN A 493 -28.17 -4.14 31.37
N PHE A 494 -28.46 -4.24 32.66
CA PHE A 494 -29.24 -3.27 33.41
C PHE A 494 -28.51 -2.90 34.71
N GLY A 495 -27.82 -1.76 34.71
CA GLY A 495 -26.91 -1.40 35.80
C GLY A 495 -25.81 -2.45 35.95
N GLN A 496 -25.69 -3.06 37.13
CA GLN A 496 -24.75 -4.16 37.40
C GLN A 496 -25.34 -5.56 37.13
N TRP A 497 -26.64 -5.64 36.81
CA TRP A 497 -27.34 -6.91 36.65
C TRP A 497 -27.48 -7.28 35.17
N ARG A 498 -27.33 -8.58 34.87
CA ARG A 498 -27.74 -9.16 33.58
C ARG A 498 -29.17 -9.64 33.67
N LEU A 499 -30.07 -8.90 33.03
CA LEU A 499 -31.49 -9.17 33.03
C LEU A 499 -31.84 -10.21 31.96
N PRO A 500 -32.30 -11.41 32.32
CA PRO A 500 -32.71 -12.39 31.33
C PRO A 500 -34.02 -11.95 30.66
N ILE A 501 -34.13 -12.13 29.34
CA ILE A 501 -35.37 -11.85 28.60
C ILE A 501 -36.30 -13.07 28.65
N ASN A 502 -35.73 -14.28 28.68
CA ASN A 502 -36.43 -15.58 28.60
C ASN A 502 -37.54 -15.59 27.54
N PHE A 503 -37.18 -15.16 26.34
CA PHE A 503 -38.11 -15.15 25.22
C PHE A 503 -38.37 -16.58 24.72
N VAL A 504 -39.64 -16.96 24.64
CA VAL A 504 -40.09 -18.23 24.08
C VAL A 504 -41.07 -17.93 22.95
N LYS A 505 -40.71 -18.29 21.73
CA LYS A 505 -41.58 -18.11 20.55
C LYS A 505 -42.61 -19.23 20.47
N THR A 506 -43.86 -18.90 20.17
CA THR A 506 -44.90 -19.87 19.78
C THR A 506 -45.32 -19.64 18.33
N GLU A 507 -46.07 -20.58 17.76
CA GLU A 507 -46.55 -20.49 16.37
C GLU A 507 -47.32 -19.19 16.10
N ARG A 508 -48.21 -18.80 17.03
CA ARG A 508 -49.06 -17.60 16.91
C ARG A 508 -48.61 -16.42 17.76
N GLY A 509 -47.55 -16.55 18.55
CA GLY A 509 -47.17 -15.50 19.48
C GLY A 509 -45.86 -15.77 20.19
N GLY A 510 -45.87 -15.67 21.51
CA GLY A 510 -44.72 -15.96 22.35
C GLY A 510 -44.95 -15.57 23.80
N SER A 511 -43.89 -15.69 24.59
CA SER A 511 -43.84 -15.23 25.97
C SER A 511 -42.46 -14.69 26.33
N CYS A 512 -42.41 -13.81 27.33
CA CYS A 512 -41.18 -13.34 27.97
C CYS A 512 -41.38 -13.30 29.49
N GLY A 513 -40.32 -13.47 30.29
CA GLY A 513 -40.46 -13.55 31.74
C GLY A 513 -39.18 -13.80 32.55
N PRO A 514 -39.30 -13.91 33.87
CA PRO A 514 -39.19 -12.73 34.71
C PRO A 514 -37.80 -12.08 34.64
N GLY A 515 -37.81 -10.84 34.20
CA GLY A 515 -36.73 -9.86 34.30
C GLY A 515 -37.32 -8.46 34.34
N CYS A 516 -38.21 -8.15 33.39
CA CYS A 516 -38.91 -6.87 33.33
C CYS A 516 -40.30 -6.86 34.02
N HIS A 517 -41.02 -7.99 33.97
CA HIS A 517 -42.36 -8.17 34.54
C HIS A 517 -42.61 -9.66 34.82
N LYS A 518 -43.70 -9.99 35.53
CA LYS A 518 -44.19 -11.39 35.66
C LYS A 518 -44.37 -11.99 34.26
N PRO A 519 -44.15 -13.31 34.05
CA PRO A 519 -44.26 -13.92 32.72
C PRO A 519 -45.52 -13.46 31.99
N ALA A 520 -45.33 -12.86 30.81
CA ALA A 520 -46.43 -12.40 29.97
C ALA A 520 -46.43 -13.17 28.65
N GLN A 521 -47.62 -13.56 28.21
CA GLN A 521 -47.84 -14.26 26.95
C GLN A 521 -48.61 -13.34 26.01
N TYR A 522 -48.46 -13.56 24.70
CA TYR A 522 -49.23 -12.86 23.67
C TYR A 522 -49.60 -13.82 22.55
N ASP A 523 -50.77 -13.61 21.93
CA ASP A 523 -51.26 -14.39 20.79
C ASP A 523 -51.79 -13.44 19.71
N ARG A 524 -51.31 -13.61 18.47
CA ARG A 524 -51.72 -12.80 17.32
C ARG A 524 -53.14 -13.12 16.82
N GLY A 525 -53.76 -14.19 17.31
CA GLY A 525 -54.98 -14.75 16.76
C GLY A 525 -54.74 -15.57 15.48
N PRO A 526 -55.80 -16.08 14.84
CA PRO A 526 -55.68 -16.86 13.61
C PRO A 526 -55.03 -16.04 12.49
N THR A 527 -54.16 -16.67 11.70
CA THR A 527 -53.65 -16.08 10.46
C THR A 527 -54.84 -15.84 9.52
N PRO A 528 -55.04 -14.63 8.97
CA PRO A 528 -56.06 -14.41 7.96
C PRO A 528 -55.87 -15.40 6.80
N ASP A 529 -56.96 -15.97 6.31
CA ASP A 529 -56.90 -16.83 5.11
C ASP A 529 -56.19 -16.09 3.98
N PRO A 530 -55.34 -16.76 3.19
CA PRO A 530 -54.80 -16.15 1.99
C PRO A 530 -55.96 -15.63 1.13
N PRO A 531 -55.84 -14.44 0.52
CA PRO A 531 -56.91 -13.88 -0.28
C PRO A 531 -57.33 -14.90 -1.33
N ARG A 532 -58.62 -15.28 -1.32
CA ARG A 532 -59.16 -16.23 -2.31
C ARG A 532 -58.78 -15.71 -3.71
N PRO A 533 -58.22 -16.56 -4.59
CA PRO A 533 -57.92 -16.13 -5.95
C PRO A 533 -59.20 -15.57 -6.58
N ALA A 534 -59.11 -14.37 -7.12
CA ALA A 534 -60.24 -13.72 -7.78
C ALA A 534 -60.76 -14.66 -8.87
N VAL A 535 -61.98 -15.15 -8.71
CA VAL A 535 -62.66 -15.91 -9.76
C VAL A 535 -62.82 -14.95 -10.94
N PRO A 536 -62.21 -15.21 -12.11
CA PRO A 536 -62.39 -14.35 -13.26
C PRO A 536 -63.87 -14.31 -13.61
N ARG A 537 -64.46 -13.11 -13.58
CA ARG A 537 -65.81 -12.90 -14.10
C ARG A 537 -65.79 -13.30 -15.57
N ARG A 538 -66.60 -14.27 -15.95
CA ARG A 538 -66.83 -14.60 -17.36
C ARG A 538 -67.34 -13.33 -18.07
N PRO A 539 -66.76 -12.93 -19.21
CA PRO A 539 -67.36 -11.88 -20.02
C PRO A 539 -68.75 -12.33 -20.46
N GLY A 540 -69.75 -11.50 -20.18
CA GLY A 540 -71.11 -11.64 -20.67
C GLY A 540 -71.30 -10.96 -22.00
#